data_AF-A0A6I2VBL0-F1
#
_entry.id   AF-A0A6I2VBL0-F1
#
_cell.length_a   1.000
_cell.length_b   1.000
_cell.length_c   1.000
_cell.angle_alpha   90.00
_cell.angle_beta   90.00
_cell.angle_gamma   90.00
#
_symmetry.space_group_name_H-M   'P 1'
#
loop_
_entity.id
_entity.type
_entity.pdbx_description
1 polymer ?
#
loop_
_entity_poly.entity_id
_entity_poly.type
_entity_poly.pdbx_seq_one_letter_code
_entity_poly.pdbx_strand_id
1 'polypeptide(L)'
;NMPIIKDLIVDMDAVHWKKIQRVTPWLIGKEPVPEREYIVSRESMIDVTQSMACIQCGACVSDCLSMEVDPLFVGPAALAKTYRFVGDPRDAAHEQRLKDLSEDKHGIYDCTHCFKCIEACPKGVAPMNQIMRLRRIAGNDFHIKDRNNGERHEMAFVNNIEKNGILHEADLLPDSYGGKFHPRAVPELIASLPIVVTALLRRKMTPGKALLHPHKAPDGVKRIFEIVEGREERTEFNLYISGTDADNAPNAEVAEAIEATEPAAVAPDGTEGSSA
;
A
#
# COMPACT_ATOMS: atom_id res chain seq x y z
N ASN A 1 16.66 -15.50 3.75
CA ASN A 1 16.13 -15.67 2.38
C ASN A 1 17.07 -15.24 1.24
N MET A 2 18.33 -14.82 1.46
CA MET A 2 19.27 -14.45 0.37
C MET A 2 20.35 -15.54 0.19
N PRO A 3 20.40 -16.26 -0.94
CA PRO A 3 21.40 -17.31 -1.16
C PRO A 3 22.82 -16.75 -1.18
N ILE A 4 23.75 -17.42 -0.50
CA ILE A 4 25.16 -17.01 -0.44
C ILE A 4 25.88 -17.55 -1.69
N ILE A 5 26.58 -16.68 -2.42
CA ILE A 5 27.46 -17.06 -3.54
C ILE A 5 28.84 -17.41 -2.99
N LYS A 6 29.44 -16.49 -2.23
CA LYS A 6 30.76 -16.63 -1.60
C LYS A 6 30.95 -15.58 -0.52
N ASP A 7 31.50 -15.97 0.63
CA ASP A 7 31.78 -15.07 1.76
C ASP A 7 30.52 -14.28 2.18
N LEU A 8 30.55 -12.95 2.11
CA LEU A 8 29.41 -12.06 2.38
C LEU A 8 28.66 -11.63 1.11
N ILE A 9 28.98 -12.21 -0.05
CA ILE A 9 28.33 -11.92 -1.33
C ILE A 9 27.13 -12.85 -1.49
N VAL A 10 25.96 -12.25 -1.69
CA VAL A 10 24.68 -12.95 -1.90
C VAL A 10 24.15 -12.77 -3.31
N ASP A 11 23.29 -13.69 -3.75
CA ASP A 11 22.60 -13.61 -5.04
C ASP A 11 21.42 -12.62 -4.98
N MET A 12 21.70 -11.36 -5.33
CA MET A 12 20.71 -10.29 -5.41
C MET A 12 19.76 -10.43 -6.60
N ASP A 13 20.16 -11.13 -7.67
CA ASP A 13 19.30 -11.33 -8.84
C ASP A 13 18.12 -12.25 -8.51
N ALA A 14 18.39 -13.32 -7.75
CA ALA A 14 17.39 -14.29 -7.36
C ALA A 14 16.25 -13.68 -6.52
N VAL A 15 16.55 -12.70 -5.66
CA VAL A 15 15.63 -12.26 -4.60
C VAL A 15 15.27 -10.78 -4.63
N HIS A 16 16.00 -9.95 -5.39
CA HIS A 16 15.80 -8.50 -5.44
C HIS A 16 15.55 -8.01 -6.87
N TRP A 17 16.52 -8.13 -7.78
CA TRP A 17 16.44 -7.45 -9.08
C TRP A 17 15.33 -7.96 -10.00
N LYS A 18 15.11 -9.28 -10.07
CA LYS A 18 13.99 -9.85 -10.84
C LYS A 18 12.63 -9.39 -10.32
N LYS A 19 12.52 -9.15 -9.00
CA LYS A 19 11.29 -8.66 -8.39
C LYS A 19 11.07 -7.17 -8.63
N ILE A 20 12.15 -6.37 -8.62
CA ILE A 20 12.10 -4.97 -9.05
C ILE A 20 11.63 -4.87 -10.51
N GLN A 21 12.13 -5.72 -11.40
CA GLN A 21 11.73 -5.72 -12.81
C GLN A 21 10.26 -6.13 -13.01
N ARG A 22 9.74 -7.03 -12.15
CA ARG A 22 8.35 -7.50 -12.19
C ARG A 22 7.31 -6.39 -11.99
N VAL A 23 7.68 -5.27 -11.37
CA VAL A 23 6.76 -4.18 -11.04
C VAL A 23 6.85 -2.98 -11.99
N THR A 24 7.45 -3.17 -13.18
CA THR A 24 7.56 -2.12 -14.22
C THR A 24 8.16 -0.82 -13.63
N PRO A 25 9.42 -0.83 -13.15
CA PRO A 25 9.97 0.19 -12.27
C PRO A 25 10.39 1.49 -13.00
N TRP A 26 9.63 1.93 -14.00
CA TRP A 26 9.81 3.16 -14.77
C TRP A 26 8.47 3.89 -14.94
N LEU A 27 8.53 5.18 -15.24
CA LEU A 27 7.37 6.03 -15.46
C LEU A 27 6.68 5.64 -16.78
N ILE A 28 5.36 5.45 -16.74
CA ILE A 28 4.52 5.38 -17.94
C ILE A 28 3.80 6.71 -18.02
N GLY A 29 4.28 7.62 -18.88
CA GLY A 29 3.80 8.99 -18.95
C GLY A 29 2.38 9.12 -19.49
N LYS A 30 1.72 10.21 -19.12
CA LYS A 30 0.45 10.62 -19.74
C LYS A 30 0.68 11.07 -21.19
N GLU A 31 -0.27 10.72 -22.05
CA GLU A 31 -0.33 11.17 -23.44
C GLU A 31 -1.29 12.36 -23.57
N PRO A 32 -0.99 13.34 -24.45
CA PRO A 32 0.24 13.43 -25.25
C PRO A 32 1.46 13.81 -24.40
N VAL A 33 2.63 13.26 -24.74
CA VAL A 33 3.89 13.68 -24.12
C VAL A 33 4.13 15.17 -24.41
N PRO A 34 4.35 16.02 -23.37
CA PRO A 34 4.60 17.44 -23.56
C PRO A 34 5.91 17.69 -24.31
N GLU A 35 5.99 18.82 -25.04
CA GLU A 35 7.22 19.21 -25.75
C GLU A 35 8.40 19.54 -24.81
N ARG A 36 8.12 19.83 -23.54
CA ARG A 36 9.09 20.14 -22.48
C ARG A 36 8.88 19.22 -21.28
N GLU A 37 9.18 19.70 -20.08
CA GLU A 37 9.01 18.96 -18.83
C GLU A 37 7.55 18.80 -18.40
N TYR A 38 7.29 17.75 -17.60
CA TYR A 38 6.02 17.60 -16.90
C TYR A 38 5.98 18.57 -15.71
N ILE A 39 5.09 19.56 -15.77
CA ILE A 39 4.85 20.47 -14.65
C ILE A 39 4.02 19.74 -13.58
N VAL A 40 4.56 19.66 -12.37
CA VAL A 40 3.91 19.05 -11.20
C VAL A 40 4.01 19.98 -10.00
N SER A 41 2.98 20.06 -9.18
CA SER A 41 3.03 20.84 -7.94
C SER A 41 3.96 20.16 -6.95
N ARG A 42 4.62 20.94 -6.10
CA ARG A 42 5.50 20.41 -5.05
C ARG A 42 4.75 19.46 -4.14
N GLU A 43 3.53 19.84 -3.77
CA GLU A 43 2.65 19.12 -2.83
C GLU A 43 2.33 17.71 -3.35
N SER A 44 2.10 17.57 -4.66
CA SER A 44 1.81 16.28 -5.29
C SER A 44 3.01 15.31 -5.29
N MET A 45 4.22 15.83 -5.15
CA MET A 45 5.45 15.03 -5.15
C MET A 45 5.95 14.68 -3.75
N ILE A 46 5.50 15.40 -2.71
CA ILE A 46 5.91 15.19 -1.32
C ILE A 46 5.70 13.73 -0.93
N ASP A 47 4.58 13.13 -1.31
CA ASP A 47 4.18 11.81 -0.82
C ASP A 47 5.08 10.67 -1.33
N VAL A 48 5.67 10.84 -2.52
CA VAL A 48 6.58 9.85 -3.10
C VAL A 48 8.04 10.05 -2.70
N THR A 49 8.42 11.18 -2.09
CA THR A 49 9.83 11.48 -1.72
C THR A 49 10.45 10.40 -0.82
N GLN A 50 9.71 9.88 0.16
CA GLN A 50 10.18 8.82 1.06
C GLN A 50 10.56 7.56 0.28
N SER A 51 9.72 7.15 -0.68
CA SER A 51 9.98 5.99 -1.53
C SER A 51 11.16 6.22 -2.49
N MET A 52 11.43 7.48 -2.89
CA MET A 52 12.59 7.82 -3.74
C MET A 52 13.92 7.61 -3.04
N ALA A 53 13.96 7.74 -1.71
CA ALA A 53 15.19 7.62 -0.93
C ALA A 53 15.77 6.19 -0.87
N CYS A 54 15.08 5.20 -1.46
CA CYS A 54 15.54 3.83 -1.53
C CYS A 54 16.82 3.68 -2.36
N ILE A 55 17.90 3.25 -1.70
CA ILE A 55 19.21 2.97 -2.32
C ILE A 55 19.35 1.55 -2.87
N GLN A 56 18.26 0.77 -2.91
CA GLN A 56 18.24 -0.61 -3.41
C GLN A 56 19.25 -1.57 -2.73
N CYS A 57 19.52 -1.38 -1.44
CA CYS A 57 20.47 -2.21 -0.68
C CYS A 57 20.00 -3.63 -0.36
N GLY A 58 18.69 -3.92 -0.45
CA GLY A 58 18.13 -5.25 -0.15
C GLY A 58 17.96 -5.59 1.34
N ALA A 59 18.31 -4.71 2.29
CA ALA A 59 18.18 -4.98 3.73
C ALA A 59 16.75 -5.37 4.14
N CYS A 60 15.75 -4.64 3.64
CA CYS A 60 14.34 -4.93 3.90
C CYS A 60 13.87 -6.26 3.29
N VAL A 61 14.49 -6.68 2.18
CA VAL A 61 14.23 -7.97 1.52
C VAL A 61 14.81 -9.08 2.39
N SER A 62 16.05 -8.93 2.86
CA SER A 62 16.74 -9.91 3.72
C SER A 62 15.99 -10.21 5.02
N ASP A 63 15.36 -9.20 5.63
CA ASP A 63 14.68 -9.32 6.93
C ASP A 63 13.18 -9.66 6.82
N CYS A 64 12.66 -9.79 5.59
CA CYS A 64 11.24 -10.05 5.36
C CYS A 64 10.87 -11.51 5.61
N LEU A 65 10.06 -11.75 6.65
CA LEU A 65 9.56 -13.10 6.99
C LEU A 65 8.65 -13.70 5.91
N SER A 66 7.80 -12.90 5.26
CA SER A 66 6.98 -13.38 4.14
C SER A 66 7.84 -13.97 3.02
N MET A 67 9.00 -13.36 2.75
CA MET A 67 9.91 -13.84 1.71
C MET A 67 10.70 -15.10 2.09
N GLU A 68 10.83 -15.40 3.38
CA GLU A 68 11.40 -16.66 3.85
C GLU A 68 10.43 -17.83 3.60
N VAL A 69 9.13 -17.59 3.80
CA VAL A 69 8.07 -18.59 3.61
C VAL A 69 7.67 -18.73 2.14
N ASP A 70 7.54 -17.62 1.43
CA ASP A 70 7.25 -17.57 0.01
C ASP A 70 8.34 -16.80 -0.76
N PRO A 71 9.30 -17.53 -1.38
CA PRO A 71 10.33 -16.92 -2.20
C PRO A 71 9.80 -16.17 -3.43
N LEU A 72 8.56 -16.43 -3.87
CA LEU A 72 7.96 -15.78 -5.04
C LEU A 72 7.27 -14.45 -4.72
N PHE A 73 7.02 -14.16 -3.43
CA PHE A 73 6.45 -12.89 -2.98
C PHE A 73 7.22 -11.71 -3.58
N VAL A 74 6.52 -10.74 -4.17
CA VAL A 74 7.11 -9.55 -4.83
C VAL A 74 8.08 -8.81 -3.90
N GLY A 75 7.80 -8.77 -2.59
CA GLY A 75 8.73 -8.30 -1.59
C GLY A 75 8.70 -6.79 -1.35
N PRO A 76 9.24 -6.33 -0.21
CA PRO A 76 9.03 -4.97 0.27
C PRO A 76 9.70 -3.90 -0.59
N ALA A 77 10.88 -4.16 -1.14
CA ALA A 77 11.58 -3.17 -1.96
C ALA A 77 10.85 -2.90 -3.29
N ALA A 78 10.35 -3.95 -3.94
CA ALA A 78 9.61 -3.83 -5.20
C ALA A 78 8.26 -3.17 -4.98
N LEU A 79 7.52 -3.54 -3.93
CA LEU A 79 6.25 -2.88 -3.62
C LEU A 79 6.44 -1.39 -3.25
N ALA A 80 7.46 -1.04 -2.46
CA ALA A 80 7.77 0.37 -2.21
C ALA A 80 8.15 1.12 -3.50
N LYS A 81 8.84 0.46 -4.43
CA LYS A 81 9.16 1.00 -5.75
C LYS A 81 7.92 1.11 -6.64
N THR A 82 6.90 0.27 -6.50
CA THR A 82 5.63 0.44 -7.21
C THR A 82 4.89 1.67 -6.69
N TYR A 83 4.82 1.83 -5.37
CA TYR A 83 4.17 3.00 -4.78
C TYR A 83 4.79 4.31 -5.25
N ARG A 84 6.12 4.34 -5.45
CA ARG A 84 6.80 5.48 -6.08
C ARG A 84 6.16 5.92 -7.39
N PHE A 85 5.63 5.00 -8.21
CA PHE A 85 4.97 5.34 -9.48
C PHE A 85 3.46 5.55 -9.31
N VAL A 86 2.79 4.74 -8.49
CA VAL A 86 1.35 4.90 -8.20
C VAL A 86 1.07 6.25 -7.53
N GLY A 87 1.95 6.74 -6.67
CA GLY A 87 1.83 8.07 -6.07
C GLY A 87 2.39 9.21 -6.93
N ASP A 88 2.97 8.94 -8.10
CA ASP A 88 3.51 9.98 -8.98
C ASP A 88 2.41 10.48 -9.93
N PRO A 89 2.01 11.77 -9.88
CA PRO A 89 0.94 12.31 -10.70
C PRO A 89 1.24 12.30 -12.21
N ARG A 90 2.49 12.07 -12.60
CA ARG A 90 2.91 11.96 -14.01
C ARG A 90 2.67 10.56 -14.58
N ASP A 91 2.55 9.55 -13.73
CA ASP A 91 2.30 8.18 -14.18
C ASP A 91 0.83 8.03 -14.58
N ALA A 92 0.60 7.36 -15.70
CA ALA A 92 -0.72 7.11 -16.27
C ALA A 92 -1.22 5.68 -15.99
N ALA A 93 -0.38 4.81 -15.42
CA ALA A 93 -0.64 3.37 -15.30
C ALA A 93 -0.99 2.93 -13.87
N HIS A 94 -1.50 3.84 -13.03
CA HIS A 94 -1.79 3.59 -11.61
C HIS A 94 -2.69 2.36 -11.41
N GLU A 95 -3.86 2.35 -12.03
CA GLU A 95 -4.84 1.26 -11.91
C GLU A 95 -4.25 -0.08 -12.39
N GLN A 96 -3.58 -0.07 -13.56
CA GLN A 96 -3.01 -1.28 -14.13
C GLN A 96 -1.94 -1.90 -13.22
N ARG A 97 -1.04 -1.07 -12.66
CA ARG A 97 -0.01 -1.53 -11.71
C ARG A 97 -0.64 -2.17 -10.46
N LEU A 98 -1.67 -1.54 -9.92
CA LEU A 98 -2.38 -2.04 -8.74
C LEU A 98 -3.12 -3.35 -9.05
N LYS A 99 -3.76 -3.43 -10.22
CA LYS A 99 -4.44 -4.64 -10.68
C LYS A 99 -3.48 -5.81 -10.86
N ASP A 100 -2.35 -5.58 -11.52
CA ASP A 100 -1.32 -6.61 -11.71
C ASP A 100 -0.81 -7.13 -10.36
N LEU A 101 -0.58 -6.24 -9.40
CA LEU A 101 -0.16 -6.58 -8.05
C LEU A 101 -1.23 -7.30 -7.22
N SER A 102 -2.50 -6.96 -7.41
CA SER A 102 -3.62 -7.58 -6.70
C SER A 102 -3.93 -8.98 -7.25
N GLU A 103 -3.91 -9.16 -8.57
CA GLU A 103 -4.22 -10.44 -9.23
C GLU A 103 -3.08 -11.48 -9.12
N ASP A 104 -1.87 -11.00 -8.88
CA ASP A 104 -0.69 -11.82 -8.61
C ASP A 104 -0.84 -12.61 -7.30
N LYS A 105 -0.74 -13.94 -7.41
CA LYS A 105 -0.77 -14.87 -6.26
C LYS A 105 0.29 -14.58 -5.21
N HIS A 106 1.38 -13.93 -5.63
CA HIS A 106 2.53 -13.58 -4.82
C HIS A 106 2.67 -12.06 -4.67
N GLY A 107 1.56 -11.34 -4.83
CA GLY A 107 1.50 -9.89 -4.98
C GLY A 107 1.37 -9.13 -3.66
N ILE A 108 0.61 -8.02 -3.64
CA ILE A 108 0.54 -7.13 -2.47
C ILE A 108 -0.05 -7.78 -1.22
N TYR A 109 -0.92 -8.78 -1.36
CA TYR A 109 -1.64 -9.40 -0.24
C TYR A 109 -0.82 -10.43 0.55
N ASP A 110 0.35 -10.87 0.05
CA ASP A 110 1.24 -11.81 0.75
C ASP A 110 2.09 -11.16 1.85
N CYS A 111 2.06 -9.83 1.97
CA CYS A 111 2.64 -9.15 3.10
C CYS A 111 1.88 -9.50 4.39
N THR A 112 2.60 -10.05 5.38
CA THR A 112 2.07 -10.50 6.67
C THR A 112 2.18 -9.47 7.79
N HIS A 113 2.57 -8.22 7.47
CA HIS A 113 2.65 -7.12 8.42
C HIS A 113 3.61 -7.40 9.60
N CYS A 114 4.78 -8.00 9.33
CA CYS A 114 5.80 -8.24 10.34
C CYS A 114 6.66 -6.99 10.67
N PHE A 115 6.51 -5.90 9.91
CA PHE A 115 7.19 -4.60 10.06
C PHE A 115 8.74 -4.60 10.01
N LYS A 116 9.39 -5.75 9.85
CA LYS A 116 10.85 -5.89 9.75
C LYS A 116 11.51 -5.08 8.63
N CYS A 117 10.81 -4.91 7.51
CA CYS A 117 11.29 -4.06 6.43
C CYS A 117 11.41 -2.57 6.80
N ILE A 118 10.69 -2.08 7.82
CA ILE A 118 10.87 -0.73 8.36
C ILE A 118 12.12 -0.70 9.24
N GLU A 119 12.22 -1.61 10.22
CA GLU A 119 13.32 -1.69 11.17
C GLU A 119 14.69 -1.83 10.48
N ALA A 120 14.76 -2.69 9.45
CA ALA A 120 16.00 -2.96 8.73
C ALA A 120 16.41 -1.84 7.74
N CYS A 121 15.56 -0.85 7.46
CA CYS A 121 15.84 0.12 6.41
C CYS A 121 16.80 1.23 6.88
N PRO A 122 18.03 1.32 6.33
CA PRO A 122 19.00 2.34 6.75
C PRO A 122 18.65 3.76 6.28
N LYS A 123 17.68 3.89 5.37
CA LYS A 123 17.25 5.16 4.77
C LYS A 123 15.88 5.63 5.23
N GLY A 124 15.21 4.89 6.13
CA GLY A 124 13.90 5.29 6.64
C GLY A 124 12.78 5.31 5.58
N VAL A 125 12.89 4.52 4.51
CA VAL A 125 11.89 4.44 3.42
C VAL A 125 10.53 3.91 3.90
N ALA A 126 10.51 3.19 5.02
CA ALA A 126 9.34 2.51 5.59
C ALA A 126 8.52 1.71 4.56
N PRO A 127 9.08 0.65 3.92
CA PRO A 127 8.43 -0.08 2.84
C PRO A 127 7.02 -0.60 3.18
N MET A 128 6.79 -1.05 4.41
CA MET A 128 5.47 -1.53 4.86
C MET A 128 4.39 -0.45 4.77
N ASN A 129 4.72 0.80 5.08
CA ASN A 129 3.76 1.91 4.93
C ASN A 129 3.36 2.06 3.47
N GLN A 130 4.31 1.97 2.55
CA GLN A 130 4.06 2.06 1.11
C GLN A 130 3.21 0.88 0.60
N ILE A 131 3.40 -0.32 1.15
CA ILE A 131 2.54 -1.49 0.85
C ILE A 131 1.10 -1.24 1.30
N MET A 132 0.89 -0.68 2.49
CA MET A 132 -0.45 -0.34 2.99
C MET A 132 -1.13 0.73 2.15
N ARG A 133 -0.38 1.70 1.64
CA ARG A 133 -0.89 2.68 0.69
C ARG A 133 -1.35 2.03 -0.60
N LEU A 134 -0.56 1.12 -1.17
CA LEU A 134 -0.97 0.36 -2.36
C LEU A 134 -2.26 -0.44 -2.12
N ARG A 135 -2.38 -1.16 -1.00
CA ARG A 135 -3.60 -1.92 -0.69
C ARG A 135 -4.82 -1.03 -0.56
N ARG A 136 -4.68 0.09 0.14
CA ARG A 136 -5.74 1.07 0.29
C ARG A 136 -6.18 1.66 -1.04
N ILE A 137 -5.24 2.12 -1.88
CA ILE A 137 -5.56 2.69 -3.18
C ILE A 137 -6.22 1.62 -4.07
N ALA A 138 -5.72 0.38 -4.07
CA ALA A 138 -6.31 -0.72 -4.81
C ALA A 138 -7.75 -1.03 -4.37
N GLY A 139 -8.01 -1.15 -3.07
CA GLY A 139 -9.32 -1.55 -2.54
C GLY A 139 -10.33 -0.42 -2.43
N ASN A 140 -9.91 0.76 -1.97
CA ASN A 140 -10.81 1.88 -1.68
C ASN A 140 -10.98 2.83 -2.86
N ASP A 141 -9.90 3.12 -3.60
CA ASP A 141 -9.96 4.15 -4.64
C ASP A 141 -10.32 3.51 -6.00
N PHE A 142 -9.72 2.35 -6.32
CA PHE A 142 -9.98 1.63 -7.58
C PHE A 142 -10.94 0.43 -7.42
N HIS A 143 -11.33 0.05 -6.20
CA HIS A 143 -12.24 -1.08 -5.94
C HIS A 143 -11.85 -2.40 -6.63
N ILE A 144 -10.55 -2.69 -6.66
CA ILE A 144 -9.98 -3.86 -7.32
C ILE A 144 -10.31 -5.12 -6.53
N LYS A 145 -11.19 -5.95 -7.09
CA LYS A 145 -11.51 -7.27 -6.54
C LYS A 145 -10.51 -8.29 -7.03
N ASP A 146 -9.61 -8.68 -6.15
CA ASP A 146 -8.54 -9.62 -6.47
C ASP A 146 -9.02 -11.08 -6.50
N ARG A 147 -8.25 -11.93 -7.17
CA ARG A 147 -8.53 -13.38 -7.24
C ARG A 147 -8.13 -14.11 -5.96
N ASN A 148 -7.16 -13.59 -5.21
CA ASN A 148 -6.60 -14.23 -4.03
C ASN A 148 -7.41 -13.93 -2.76
N ASN A 149 -8.55 -13.24 -2.91
CA ASN A 149 -9.48 -12.90 -1.84
C ASN A 149 -8.89 -11.94 -0.77
N GLY A 150 -7.80 -11.25 -1.08
CA GLY A 150 -7.12 -10.32 -0.19
C GLY A 150 -7.94 -9.07 0.12
N GLU A 151 -8.49 -8.41 -0.91
CA GLU A 151 -9.36 -7.23 -0.76
C GLU A 151 -10.60 -7.60 0.04
N ARG A 152 -11.26 -8.71 -0.28
CA ARG A 152 -12.47 -9.13 0.44
C ARG A 152 -12.18 -9.46 1.90
N HIS A 153 -11.04 -10.06 2.17
CA HIS A 153 -10.63 -10.35 3.54
C HIS A 153 -10.39 -9.05 4.33
N GLU A 154 -9.71 -8.08 3.72
CA GLU A 154 -9.50 -6.74 4.29
C GLU A 154 -10.83 -6.03 4.56
N MET A 155 -11.74 -6.03 3.58
CA MET A 155 -13.07 -5.44 3.74
C MET A 155 -13.94 -6.18 4.76
N ALA A 156 -13.81 -7.51 4.87
CA ALA A 156 -14.49 -8.28 5.90
C ALA A 156 -14.03 -7.87 7.30
N PHE A 157 -12.73 -7.62 7.51
CA PHE A 157 -12.20 -7.06 8.76
C PHE A 157 -12.81 -5.70 9.07
N VAL A 158 -12.75 -4.77 8.11
CA VAL A 158 -13.23 -3.39 8.29
C VAL A 158 -14.72 -3.36 8.62
N ASN A 159 -15.54 -4.05 7.81
CA ASN A 159 -16.99 -4.13 8.01
C ASN A 159 -17.37 -4.78 9.34
N ASN A 160 -16.60 -5.78 9.78
CA ASN A 160 -16.85 -6.44 11.06
C ASN A 160 -16.61 -5.49 12.23
N ILE A 161 -15.50 -4.73 12.19
CA ILE A 161 -15.17 -3.73 13.22
C ILE A 161 -16.16 -2.56 13.19
N GLU A 162 -16.54 -2.09 12.01
CA GLU A 162 -17.53 -1.01 11.87
C GLU A 162 -18.89 -1.40 12.48
N LYS A 163 -19.32 -2.64 12.24
CA LYS A 163 -20.60 -3.15 12.74
C LYS A 163 -20.58 -3.43 14.25
N ASN A 164 -19.52 -4.08 14.72
CA ASN A 164 -19.48 -4.69 16.06
C ASN A 164 -18.62 -3.90 17.07
N GLY A 165 -17.75 -3.02 16.60
CA GLY A 165 -16.79 -2.25 17.40
C GLY A 165 -15.55 -3.05 17.80
N ILE A 166 -15.59 -4.36 17.65
CA ILE A 166 -14.50 -5.30 17.88
C ILE A 166 -14.50 -6.34 16.76
N LEU A 167 -13.36 -6.97 16.54
CA LEU A 167 -13.26 -8.08 15.59
C LEU A 167 -13.94 -9.33 16.16
N HIS A 168 -14.81 -9.94 15.37
CA HIS A 168 -15.35 -11.27 15.62
C HIS A 168 -14.74 -12.28 14.66
N GLU A 169 -13.74 -13.02 15.12
CA GLU A 169 -12.94 -13.92 14.29
C GLU A 169 -13.77 -15.05 13.66
N ALA A 170 -14.86 -15.45 14.31
CA ALA A 170 -15.76 -16.49 13.79
C ALA A 170 -16.51 -16.08 12.51
N ASP A 171 -16.74 -14.78 12.31
CA ASP A 171 -17.43 -14.26 11.13
C ASP A 171 -16.45 -13.96 9.98
N LEU A 172 -15.17 -13.80 10.31
CA LEU A 172 -14.17 -13.33 9.36
C LEU A 172 -14.00 -14.28 8.16
N LEU A 173 -13.86 -15.59 8.41
CA LEU A 173 -13.73 -16.58 7.33
C LEU A 173 -14.93 -16.54 6.38
N PRO A 174 -16.19 -16.71 6.84
CA PRO A 174 -17.33 -16.66 5.93
C PRO A 174 -17.49 -15.29 5.25
N ASP A 175 -17.32 -14.19 5.98
CA ASP A 175 -17.48 -12.83 5.42
C ASP A 175 -16.45 -12.54 4.32
N SER A 176 -15.23 -13.06 4.48
CA SER A 176 -14.19 -12.99 3.43
C SER A 176 -14.63 -13.65 2.12
N TYR A 177 -15.52 -14.65 2.17
CA TYR A 177 -16.04 -15.36 1.00
C TYR A 177 -17.46 -14.93 0.60
N GLY A 178 -17.94 -13.78 1.10
CA GLY A 178 -19.26 -13.21 0.77
C GLY A 178 -20.36 -13.53 1.78
N GLY A 179 -20.00 -14.07 2.95
CA GLY A 179 -20.90 -14.36 4.07
C GLY A 179 -21.21 -15.84 4.26
N LYS A 180 -21.81 -16.18 5.42
CA LYS A 180 -22.04 -17.56 5.90
C LYS A 180 -22.85 -18.44 4.96
N PHE A 181 -23.73 -17.85 4.15
CA PHE A 181 -24.61 -18.57 3.23
C PHE A 181 -24.17 -18.44 1.77
N HIS A 182 -23.04 -17.80 1.51
CA HIS A 182 -22.57 -17.60 0.14
C HIS A 182 -21.93 -18.89 -0.41
N PRO A 183 -22.21 -19.31 -1.66
CA PRO A 183 -21.71 -20.56 -2.22
C PRO A 183 -20.18 -20.72 -2.17
N ARG A 184 -19.44 -19.60 -2.23
CA ARG A 184 -17.96 -19.60 -2.11
C ARG A 184 -17.46 -19.90 -0.70
N ALA A 185 -18.24 -19.61 0.34
CA ALA A 185 -17.85 -19.86 1.72
C ALA A 185 -18.00 -21.33 2.12
N VAL A 186 -18.92 -22.07 1.47
CA VAL A 186 -19.26 -23.45 1.84
C VAL A 186 -18.04 -24.39 1.79
N PRO A 187 -17.23 -24.44 0.72
CA PRO A 187 -16.06 -25.32 0.66
C PRO A 187 -15.03 -25.00 1.75
N GLU A 188 -14.81 -23.71 2.01
CA GLU A 188 -13.84 -23.20 2.98
C GLU A 188 -14.27 -23.50 4.42
N LEU A 189 -15.56 -23.33 4.72
CA LEU A 189 -16.13 -23.71 6.01
C LEU A 189 -15.99 -25.22 6.24
N ILE A 190 -16.27 -26.05 5.23
CA ILE A 190 -16.07 -27.51 5.32
C ILE A 190 -14.60 -27.84 5.56
N ALA A 191 -13.67 -27.22 4.82
CA ALA A 191 -12.24 -27.42 4.99
C ALA A 191 -11.74 -27.03 6.39
N SER A 192 -12.39 -26.04 7.03
CA SER A 192 -12.06 -25.60 8.39
C SER A 192 -12.63 -26.49 9.51
N LEU A 193 -13.57 -27.39 9.21
CA LEU A 193 -14.24 -28.23 10.22
C LEU A 193 -13.27 -29.01 11.13
N PRO A 194 -12.19 -29.65 10.63
CA PRO A 194 -11.25 -30.37 11.50
C PRO A 194 -10.59 -29.47 12.55
N ILE A 195 -10.30 -28.21 12.18
CA ILE A 195 -9.71 -27.21 13.09
C ILE A 195 -10.75 -26.80 14.13
N VAL A 196 -11.98 -26.53 13.71
CA VAL A 196 -13.10 -26.18 14.62
C VAL A 196 -13.35 -27.31 15.62
N VAL A 197 -13.44 -28.57 15.16
CA VAL A 197 -13.62 -29.74 16.02
C VAL A 197 -12.47 -29.85 17.02
N THR A 198 -11.22 -29.70 16.56
CA THR A 198 -10.04 -29.75 17.44
C THR A 198 -10.06 -28.62 18.48
N ALA A 199 -10.46 -27.41 18.08
CA ALA A 199 -10.58 -26.26 18.99
C ALA A 199 -11.66 -26.47 20.05
N LEU A 200 -12.82 -27.05 19.67
CA LEU A 200 -13.89 -27.40 20.59
C LEU A 200 -13.47 -28.49 21.59
N LEU A 201 -12.85 -29.57 21.10
CA LEU A 201 -12.33 -30.65 21.95
C LEU A 201 -11.29 -30.15 22.95
N ARG A 202 -10.44 -29.20 22.53
CA ARG A 202 -9.45 -28.55 23.39
C ARG A 202 -10.00 -27.40 24.23
N ARG A 203 -11.32 -27.15 24.19
CA ARG A 203 -12.01 -26.03 24.87
C ARG A 203 -11.41 -24.65 24.56
N LYS A 204 -10.78 -24.50 23.39
CA LYS A 204 -10.22 -23.24 22.88
C LYS A 204 -11.26 -22.38 22.15
N MET A 205 -12.44 -22.93 21.89
CA MET A 205 -13.58 -22.25 21.31
C MET A 205 -14.82 -22.50 22.14
N THR A 206 -15.64 -21.48 22.34
CA THR A 206 -16.95 -21.59 23.00
C THR A 206 -18.05 -21.33 21.96
N PRO A 207 -18.88 -22.33 21.60
CA PRO A 207 -19.91 -22.19 20.57
C PRO A 207 -20.84 -21.00 20.78
N GLY A 208 -21.24 -20.75 22.04
CA GLY A 208 -22.09 -19.61 22.38
C GLY A 208 -21.47 -18.27 22.01
N LYS A 209 -20.17 -18.04 22.28
CA LYS A 209 -19.48 -16.80 21.92
C LYS A 209 -19.17 -16.69 20.43
N ALA A 210 -19.02 -17.82 19.73
CA ALA A 210 -18.78 -17.85 18.30
C ALA A 210 -20.06 -17.58 17.47
N LEU A 211 -21.24 -17.89 18.03
CA LEU A 211 -22.53 -17.76 17.34
C LEU A 211 -23.37 -16.56 17.82
N LEU A 212 -23.20 -16.12 19.07
CA LEU A 212 -23.92 -14.97 19.62
C LEU A 212 -23.09 -13.70 19.44
N HIS A 213 -23.67 -12.70 18.77
CA HIS A 213 -23.08 -11.38 18.52
C HIS A 213 -23.42 -10.43 19.68
N PRO A 214 -22.58 -10.28 20.72
CA PRO A 214 -22.99 -9.58 21.94
C PRO A 214 -22.72 -8.07 21.89
N HIS A 215 -21.98 -7.59 20.89
CA HIS A 215 -21.45 -6.23 20.87
C HIS A 215 -21.81 -5.53 19.56
N LYS A 216 -22.51 -4.40 19.69
CA LYS A 216 -22.65 -3.42 18.62
C LYS A 216 -21.54 -2.39 18.77
N ALA A 217 -21.10 -1.82 17.66
CA ALA A 217 -20.09 -0.77 17.70
C ALA A 217 -20.53 0.39 18.62
N PRO A 218 -19.69 0.76 19.59
CA PRO A 218 -19.90 1.98 20.37
C PRO A 218 -19.98 3.20 19.46
N ASP A 219 -20.72 4.23 19.88
CA ASP A 219 -20.88 5.46 19.08
C ASP A 219 -19.54 6.15 18.77
N GLY A 220 -18.55 5.99 19.66
CA GLY A 220 -17.19 6.49 19.42
C GLY A 220 -16.52 5.82 18.22
N VAL A 221 -16.71 4.51 18.02
CA VAL A 221 -16.15 3.79 16.87
C VAL A 221 -16.85 4.22 15.58
N LYS A 222 -18.19 4.29 15.58
CA LYS A 222 -18.95 4.76 14.41
C LYS A 222 -18.57 6.17 14.00
N ARG A 223 -18.38 7.07 14.98
CA ARG A 223 -17.92 8.43 14.74
C ARG A 223 -16.55 8.47 14.06
N ILE A 224 -15.62 7.55 14.40
CA ILE A 224 -14.33 7.45 13.72
C ILE A 224 -14.55 7.10 12.24
N PHE A 225 -15.38 6.11 11.94
CA PHE A 225 -15.73 5.76 10.57
C PHE A 225 -16.38 6.93 9.82
N GLU A 226 -17.36 7.61 10.42
CA GLU A 226 -17.98 8.80 9.83
C GLU A 226 -16.97 9.92 9.55
N ILE A 227 -16.03 10.19 10.46
CA ILE A 227 -15.00 11.22 10.29
C ILE A 227 -13.99 10.85 9.20
N VAL A 228 -13.66 9.57 9.05
CA VAL A 228 -12.64 9.10 8.11
C VAL A 228 -13.23 8.91 6.72
N GLU A 229 -14.38 8.24 6.61
CA GLU A 229 -15.06 7.94 5.34
C GLU A 229 -15.91 9.12 4.84
N GLY A 230 -16.28 10.07 5.71
CA GLY A 230 -17.06 11.25 5.32
C GLY A 230 -16.23 12.39 4.71
N ARG A 231 -14.91 12.23 4.53
CA ARG A 231 -14.05 13.22 3.87
C ARG A 231 -14.08 13.01 2.37
N GLU A 232 -14.27 14.10 1.61
CA GLU A 232 -14.22 14.07 0.14
C GLU A 232 -12.81 13.71 -0.37
N GLU A 233 -11.77 14.22 0.29
CA GLU A 233 -10.38 13.89 -0.01
C GLU A 233 -9.70 13.21 1.19
N ARG A 234 -9.06 12.08 0.93
CA ARG A 234 -8.19 11.41 1.90
C ARG A 234 -6.79 12.00 1.83
N THR A 235 -6.49 12.94 2.72
CA THR A 235 -5.12 13.45 2.88
C THR A 235 -4.28 12.43 3.64
N GLU A 236 -3.27 11.87 2.97
CA GLU A 236 -2.25 11.07 3.64
C GLU A 236 -0.98 11.89 3.86
N PHE A 237 -0.61 12.09 5.12
CA PHE A 237 0.62 12.79 5.44
C PHE A 237 1.82 11.86 5.27
N ASN A 238 2.80 12.31 4.48
CA ASN A 238 4.12 11.68 4.46
C ASN A 238 4.88 12.06 5.74
N LEU A 239 4.90 11.14 6.71
CA LEU A 239 5.56 11.33 8.00
C LEU A 239 7.10 11.30 7.92
N TYR A 240 7.69 11.06 6.73
CA TYR A 240 9.13 11.13 6.52
C TYR A 240 9.67 12.55 6.55
N ILE A 241 8.86 13.52 6.11
CA ILE A 241 9.21 14.94 6.18
C ILE A 241 8.64 15.46 7.49
N SER A 242 9.51 15.66 8.48
CA SER A 242 9.15 16.23 9.78
C SER A 242 9.72 17.64 9.93
N GLY A 243 9.08 18.46 10.77
CA GLY A 243 9.47 19.85 11.00
C GLY A 243 8.58 20.83 10.27
N THR A 244 8.83 22.13 10.49
CA THR A 244 8.13 23.22 9.79
C THR A 244 8.81 23.53 8.46
N ASP A 245 8.14 24.26 7.57
CA ASP A 245 8.76 24.74 6.32
C ASP A 245 10.00 25.61 6.58
N ALA A 246 10.07 26.28 7.74
CA ALA A 246 11.25 27.02 8.18
C ALA A 246 12.42 26.10 8.55
N ASP A 247 12.14 24.93 9.14
CA ASP A 247 13.16 23.94 9.50
C ASP A 247 13.72 23.20 8.27
N ASN A 248 12.92 23.14 7.19
CA ASN A 248 13.28 22.48 5.93
C ASN A 248 13.61 23.48 4.81
N ALA A 249 13.77 24.77 5.14
CA ALA A 249 14.13 25.79 4.17
C ALA A 249 15.53 25.51 3.59
N PRO A 250 15.71 25.63 2.26
CA PRO A 250 17.04 25.51 1.68
C PRO A 250 17.96 26.56 2.31
N ASN A 251 19.19 26.17 2.62
CA ASN A 251 20.21 27.13 3.03
C ASN A 251 20.49 28.12 1.88
N ALA A 252 21.12 29.24 2.18
CA ALA A 252 21.32 30.33 1.21
C ALA A 252 21.92 29.85 -0.13
N GLU A 253 22.87 28.92 -0.10
CA GLU A 253 23.49 28.36 -1.31
C GLU A 253 22.49 27.55 -2.17
N VAL A 254 21.63 26.75 -1.55
CA VAL A 254 20.61 25.97 -2.28
C VAL A 254 19.47 26.87 -2.73
N ALA A 255 19.12 27.92 -1.97
CA ALA A 255 18.12 28.89 -2.35
C ALA A 255 18.55 29.70 -3.59
N GLU A 256 19.79 30.19 -3.62
CA GLU A 256 20.37 30.86 -4.78
C GLU A 256 20.44 29.94 -6.01
N ALA A 257 20.73 28.65 -5.82
CA ALA A 257 20.74 27.68 -6.90
C ALA A 257 19.32 27.41 -7.46
N ILE A 258 18.29 27.43 -6.63
CA ILE A 258 16.88 27.29 -7.05
C ILE A 258 16.46 28.52 -7.86
N GLU A 259 16.68 29.73 -7.33
CA GLU A 259 16.37 30.99 -8.04
C GLU A 259 17.11 31.09 -9.39
N ALA A 260 18.34 30.60 -9.48
CA ALA A 260 19.11 30.59 -10.72
C ALA A 260 18.55 29.62 -11.78
N THR A 261 17.67 28.69 -11.40
CA THR A 261 17.08 27.68 -12.30
C THR A 261 15.60 27.92 -12.63
N GLU A 262 14.94 28.86 -11.97
CA GLU A 262 13.55 29.20 -12.29
C GLU A 262 13.48 29.92 -13.65
N PRO A 263 12.76 29.38 -14.65
CA PRO A 263 12.48 30.13 -15.86
C PRO A 263 11.59 31.33 -15.52
N ALA A 264 11.97 32.51 -16.01
CA ALA A 264 11.20 33.74 -15.84
C ALA A 264 9.72 33.49 -16.18
N ALA A 265 8.84 33.84 -15.22
CA ALA A 265 7.40 33.68 -15.33
C ALA A 265 6.92 34.16 -16.70
N VAL A 266 6.31 33.26 -17.48
CA VAL A 266 5.64 33.62 -18.73
C VAL A 266 4.46 34.50 -18.35
N ALA A 267 4.53 35.77 -18.74
CA ALA A 267 3.44 36.73 -18.54
C ALA A 267 2.16 36.19 -19.21
N PRO A 268 0.99 36.36 -18.58
CA PRO A 268 -0.27 36.03 -19.24
C PRO A 268 -0.40 36.89 -20.50
N ASP A 269 -0.51 36.23 -21.66
CA ASP A 269 -0.69 36.90 -22.94
C ASP A 269 -2.03 37.66 -22.91
N GLY A 270 -1.92 38.97 -22.74
CA GLY A 270 -3.05 39.88 -22.75
C GLY A 270 -3.47 40.16 -24.17
N THR A 271 -4.44 39.42 -24.69
CA THR A 271 -5.20 39.86 -25.87
C THR A 271 -6.53 40.45 -25.42
N GLU A 272 -6.53 41.78 -25.24
CA GLU A 272 -7.72 42.60 -25.35
C GLU A 272 -8.17 42.66 -26.82
N GLY A 273 -9.46 42.37 -27.06
CA GLY A 273 -10.32 43.14 -27.95
C GLY A 273 -10.27 42.90 -29.46
N SER A 274 -11.34 42.33 -30.01
CA SER A 274 -12.15 43.06 -31.01
C SER A 274 -13.53 42.42 -31.19
N SER A 275 -14.55 43.19 -30.84
CA SER A 275 -15.93 43.04 -31.30
C SER A 275 -16.05 43.31 -32.81
N ALA A 276 -16.76 42.43 -33.52
CA ALA A 276 -17.68 42.73 -34.63
C ALA A 276 -18.50 41.47 -34.95
#